data_AF-A0A5R8KGC1-F1
#
_entry.id   AF-A0A5R8KGC1-F1
#
_cell.length_a   1.000
_cell.length_b   1.000
_cell.length_c   1.000
_cell.angle_alpha   90.00
_cell.angle_beta   90.00
_cell.angle_gamma   90.00
#
_symmetry.space_group_name_H-M   'P 1'
#
loop_
_entity.id
_entity.type
_entity.pdbx_description
1 polymer ?
#
loop_
_entity_poly.entity_id
_entity_poly.type
_entity_poly.pdbx_seq_one_letter_code
_entity_poly.pdbx_strand_id
1 'polypeptide(L)' 'MPWLPRIIAKAEAKLRGEMDPDIMFGCGGDRAFLSEVGIHPADFLRMIWAAKGDQDRVVKFVKTGEYS' A
#
# COMPACT_ATOMS: atom_id res chain seq x y z
N MET A 1 -11.40 -6.95 1.61
CA MET A 1 -10.15 -6.64 0.88
C MET A 1 -9.00 -7.52 1.39
N PRO A 2 -8.95 -8.82 1.01
CA PRO A 2 -7.95 -9.75 1.55
C PRO A 2 -6.50 -9.39 1.22
N TRP A 3 -6.26 -8.66 0.11
CA TRP A 3 -4.91 -8.25 -0.32
C TRP A 3 -4.35 -7.06 0.47
N LEU A 4 -5.21 -6.29 1.15
CA LEU A 4 -4.82 -5.03 1.77
C LEU A 4 -3.73 -5.20 2.86
N PRO A 5 -3.83 -6.13 3.83
CA PRO A 5 -2.77 -6.30 4.83
C PRO A 5 -1.41 -6.68 4.19
N ARG A 6 -1.44 -7.47 3.11
CA ARG A 6 -0.23 -7.91 2.41
C ARG A 6 0.48 -6.75 1.72
N ILE A 7 -0.25 -5.90 0.98
CA ILE A 7 0.35 -4.76 0.29
C ILE A 7 0.82 -3.67 1.27
N ILE A 8 0.16 -3.50 2.42
CA ILE A 8 0.60 -2.62 3.51
C ILE A 8 1.97 -3.06 4.04
N ALA A 9 2.11 -4.32 4.45
CA ALA A 9 3.38 -4.84 4.97
C ALA A 9 4.53 -4.68 3.97
N LYS A 10 4.26 -4.89 2.68
CA LYS A 10 5.24 -4.69 1.60
C LYS A 10 5.60 -3.22 1.41
N ALA A 11 4.62 -2.32 1.44
CA ALA A 11 4.87 -0.89 1.35
C ALA A 11 5.72 -0.38 2.52
N GLU A 12 5.41 -0.82 3.75
CA GLU A 12 6.20 -0.48 4.94
C GLU A 12 7.64 -1.00 4.84
N ALA A 13 7.84 -2.25 4.46
CA ALA A 13 9.18 -2.82 4.27
C ALA A 13 9.96 -2.07 3.18
N LYS A 14 9.29 -1.70 2.07
CA LYS A 14 9.89 -0.90 1.00
C LYS A 14 10.33 0.48 1.49
N LEU A 15 9.49 1.16 2.28
CA LEU A 15 9.78 2.49 2.82
C LEU A 15 10.89 2.48 3.88
N ARG A 16 10.98 1.40 4.67
CA ARG A 16 12.04 1.22 5.68
C ARG A 16 13.36 0.73 5.10
N GLY A 17 13.38 0.27 3.84
CA GLY A 17 14.55 -0.36 3.24
C GLY A 17 14.82 -1.78 3.77
N GLU A 18 13.81 -2.41 4.38
CA GLU A 18 13.87 -3.75 4.99
C GLU A 18 13.26 -4.83 4.09
N MET A 19 13.05 -4.51 2.81
CA MET A 19 12.44 -5.44 1.87
C MET A 19 13.40 -6.59 1.55
N ASP A 20 12.94 -7.82 1.76
CA ASP A 20 13.65 -9.04 1.37
C ASP A 20 13.96 -9.03 -0.14
N PRO A 21 15.17 -9.45 -0.59
CA PRO A 21 15.55 -9.45 -2.00
C PRO A 21 14.61 -10.22 -2.94
N ASP A 22 13.94 -11.27 -2.45
CA ASP A 22 13.02 -12.10 -3.24
C ASP A 22 11.58 -11.57 -3.22
N ILE A 23 11.33 -10.50 -2.46
CA ILE A 23 10.03 -9.86 -2.34
C ILE A 23 10.09 -8.47 -2.97
N MET A 24 9.07 -8.11 -3.75
CA MET A 24 8.96 -6.75 -4.32
C MET A 24 7.59 -6.13 -4.06
N PHE A 25 7.58 -4.88 -3.62
CA PHE A 25 6.40 -4.02 -3.72
C PHE A 25 6.09 -3.71 -5.20
N GLY A 26 4.82 -3.76 -5.58
CA GLY A 26 4.40 -3.55 -6.97
C GLY A 26 4.51 -4.80 -7.84
N CYS A 27 4.40 -6.01 -7.25
CA CYS A 27 4.29 -7.25 -8.01
C CYS A 27 2.94 -7.31 -8.78
N GLY A 28 2.73 -8.35 -9.60
CA GLY A 28 1.50 -8.50 -10.38
C GLY A 28 0.22 -8.40 -9.54
N GLY A 29 0.18 -9.05 -8.37
CA GLY A 29 -0.96 -8.98 -7.46
C GLY A 29 -1.18 -7.60 -6.84
N ASP A 30 -0.10 -6.89 -6.47
CA ASP A 30 -0.21 -5.51 -5.94
C ASP A 30 -0.77 -4.57 -7.01
N ARG A 31 -0.27 -4.67 -8.25
CA ARG A 31 -0.74 -3.83 -9.36
C ARG A 31 -2.20 -4.11 -9.70
N ALA A 32 -2.61 -5.39 -9.70
CA ALA A 32 -4.00 -5.76 -9.92
C ALA A 32 -4.91 -5.16 -8.85
N PHE A 33 -4.56 -5.33 -7.57
CA PHE A 33 -5.32 -4.75 -6.46
C PHE A 33 -5.40 -3.23 -6.53
N LEU A 34 -4.27 -2.56 -6.73
CA LEU A 34 -4.22 -1.10 -6.79
C LEU A 34 -4.99 -0.55 -7.99
N SER A 35 -4.96 -1.24 -9.13
CA SER A 35 -5.77 -0.89 -10.29
C SER A 35 -7.27 -1.07 -10.03
N GLU A 36 -7.68 -2.09 -9.29
CA GLU A 36 -9.08 -2.32 -8.93
C GLU A 36 -9.66 -1.18 -8.07
N VAL A 37 -8.85 -0.63 -7.17
CA VAL A 37 -9.24 0.50 -6.31
C VAL A 37 -8.85 1.87 -6.87
N GLY A 38 -8.32 1.94 -8.09
CA GLY A 38 -8.00 3.20 -8.77
C GLY A 38 -6.84 4.00 -8.17
N ILE A 39 -5.88 3.33 -7.50
CA ILE A 39 -4.77 3.98 -6.80
C ILE A 39 -3.46 3.71 -7.52
N HIS A 40 -2.65 4.76 -7.75
CA HIS A 40 -1.31 4.57 -8.29
C HIS A 40 -0.34 4.04 -7.21
N PRO A 41 0.58 3.10 -7.50
CA PRO A 41 1.50 2.55 -6.50
C PRO A 41 2.33 3.58 -5.74
N ALA A 42 2.75 4.66 -6.41
CA ALA A 42 3.48 5.74 -5.75
C ALA A 42 2.60 6.52 -4.76
N ASP A 43 1.32 6.71 -5.05
CA ASP A 43 0.38 7.37 -4.13
C ASP A 43 0.07 6.48 -2.94
N PHE A 44 -0.03 5.17 -3.17
CA PHE A 44 -0.15 4.22 -2.07
C PHE A 44 1.07 4.29 -1.13
N LEU A 45 2.30 4.31 -1.65
CA LEU A 45 3.51 4.47 -0.82
C LEU A 45 3.50 5.78 -0.02
N ARG A 46 3.10 6.90 -0.64
CA ARG A 46 2.98 8.20 0.05
C ARG A 46 1.95 8.15 1.17
N MET A 47 0.81 7.48 0.94
CA MET A 47 -0.18 7.29 1.98
C MET A 47 0.35 6.44 3.13
N ILE A 48 1.01 5.30 2.85
CA ILE A 48 1.56 4.45 3.91
C ILE A 48 2.59 5.21 4.76
N TRP A 49 3.45 6.00 4.12
CA TRP A 49 4.38 6.88 4.81
C TRP A 49 3.67 7.90 5.72
N ALA A 50 2.63 8.56 5.20
CA ALA A 50 1.89 9.58 5.93
C ALA A 50 0.94 9.02 7.02
N ALA A 51 0.53 7.76 6.91
CA ALA A 51 -0.31 7.09 7.90
C ALA A 51 0.43 6.83 9.22
N LYS A 52 1.77 6.70 9.21
CA LYS A 52 2.57 6.42 10.41
C LYS A 52 2.05 5.24 11.24
N GLY A 53 1.56 4.18 10.57
CA GLY A 53 0.99 2.99 11.21
C GLY A 53 -0.51 3.05 11.50
N ASP A 54 -1.18 4.17 11.24
CA ASP A 54 -2.64 4.28 11.33
C ASP A 54 -3.31 3.49 10.20
N GLN A 55 -3.73 2.27 10.52
CA GLN A 55 -4.38 1.36 9.57
C GLN A 55 -5.76 1.86 9.13
N ASP A 56 -6.50 2.54 10.01
CA ASP A 56 -7.83 3.04 9.68
C ASP A 56 -7.77 4.13 8.61
N ARG A 57 -6.75 4.97 8.68
CA ARG A 57 -6.47 5.97 7.64
C ARG A 57 -6.16 5.32 6.29
N VAL A 58 -5.37 4.25 6.27
CA VAL A 58 -5.08 3.49 5.04
C VAL A 58 -6.35 2.84 4.48
N VAL A 59 -7.17 2.24 5.33
CA VAL A 59 -8.45 1.62 4.93
C VAL A 59 -9.39 2.67 4.35
N LYS A 60 -9.47 3.86 4.96
CA LYS A 60 -10.27 4.97 4.44
C LYS A 60 -9.79 5.40 3.06
N PHE A 61 -8.49 5.67 2.91
CA PHE A 61 -7.89 6.04 1.62
C PHE A 61 -8.17 5.02 0.53
N VAL A 62 -8.06 3.72 0.82
CA VAL A 62 -8.34 2.67 -0.17
C VAL A 62 -9.81 2.61 -0.58
N LYS A 63 -10.74 2.98 0.32
CA LYS A 63 -12.17 2.98 0.03
C LYS A 63 -12.63 4.23 -0.71
N THR A 64 -12.00 5.38 -0.47
CA THR A 64 -12.49 6.68 -0.96
C THR A 64 -11.57 7.34 -1.99
N GLY A 65 -10.29 6.95 -2.05
CA GLY A 65 -9.25 7.64 -2.81
C GLY A 65 -8.79 8.95 -2.16
N GLU A 66 -9.29 9.32 -0.98
CA GLU A 66 -9.05 10.62 -0.34
C GLU A 66 -7.97 10.54 0.76
N TYR A 67 -7.06 11.52 0.79
CA TYR A 67 -5.93 11.60 1.73
C TYR A 67 -6.29 12.03 3.17
N SER A 68 -7.58 12.29 3.43
CA SER A 68 -8.10 12.94 4.64
C SER A 68 -7.59 12.33 5.94
#